data_AF-A0A4R6T5W3-F1
#
_entry.id   AF-A0A4R6T5W3-F1
#
_cell.length_a   1.000
_cell.length_b   1.000
_cell.length_c   1.000
_cell.angle_alpha   90.00
_cell.angle_beta   90.00
_cell.angle_gamma   90.00
#
_symmetry.space_group_name_H-M   'P 1'
#
loop_
_entity.id
_entity.type
_entity.pdbx_description
1 polymer ?
#
loop_
_entity_poly.entity_id
_entity_poly.type
_entity_poly.pdbx_seq_one_letter_code
_entity_poly.pdbx_strand_id
1 'polypeptide(L)'
;MAIILLQIIRTSFSGPGLERFEGKLEEVGFFRNENNTGPVLRVYAVKVIEADRETMRAFADAQPHTKYGRTLVFFFSDQIPEKVELAPVEPYFPQEYLPLLLAKFEKTPMGEGRFEVVQP
;
A
#
# COMPACT_ATOMS: atom_id res chain seq x y z
N MET A 1 30.95 -13.34 -16.51
CA MET A 1 30.12 -12.12 -16.70
C MET A 1 29.21 -12.02 -15.51
N ALA A 2 29.57 -11.18 -14.55
CA ALA A 2 28.79 -10.93 -13.35
C ALA A 2 27.74 -9.88 -13.64
N ILE A 3 26.50 -10.08 -13.18
CA ILE A 3 25.75 -8.98 -12.55
C ILE A 3 25.06 -9.56 -11.31
N ILE A 4 25.48 -9.03 -10.19
CA ILE A 4 24.99 -9.28 -8.85
C ILE A 4 23.52 -8.84 -8.81
N LEU A 5 22.59 -9.77 -8.56
CA LEU A 5 21.24 -9.39 -8.14
C LEU A 5 21.32 -9.05 -6.65
N LEU A 6 21.84 -7.86 -6.34
CA LEU A 6 21.67 -7.26 -5.03
C LEU A 6 20.17 -6.95 -4.96
N GLN A 7 19.39 -7.89 -4.42
CA GLN A 7 18.03 -7.65 -3.97
C GLN A 7 18.15 -6.68 -2.79
N ILE A 8 18.35 -5.40 -3.10
CA ILE A 8 18.13 -4.34 -2.13
C ILE A 8 16.61 -4.35 -1.93
N ILE A 9 16.14 -5.15 -0.98
CA ILE A 9 14.84 -4.95 -0.35
C ILE A 9 15.03 -3.69 0.50
N ARG A 10 15.01 -2.53 -0.16
CA ARG A 10 14.76 -1.27 0.51
C ARG A 10 13.26 -1.12 0.44
N THR A 11 12.61 -1.28 1.60
CA THR A 11 11.29 -0.73 1.88
C THR A 11 11.34 0.74 1.48
N SER A 12 10.85 1.03 0.29
CA SER A 12 11.12 2.32 -0.34
C SER A 12 9.96 3.23 0.04
N PHE A 13 9.95 3.66 1.30
CA PHE A 13 9.16 4.81 1.76
C PHE A 13 9.66 6.08 1.04
N SER A 14 9.30 6.19 -0.23
CA SER A 14 9.96 7.06 -1.21
C SER A 14 9.42 8.50 -1.20
N GLY A 15 8.94 8.97 -0.04
CA GLY A 15 8.30 10.26 0.11
C GLY A 15 8.73 10.95 1.40
N PRO A 16 8.81 12.29 1.41
CA PRO A 16 9.18 13.05 2.59
C PRO A 16 8.19 12.75 3.74
N GLY A 17 8.72 12.44 4.93
CA GLY A 17 7.91 12.17 6.12
C GLY A 17 7.32 10.75 6.20
N LEU A 18 7.66 9.84 5.28
CA LEU A 18 7.31 8.42 5.40
C LEU A 18 8.29 7.64 6.30
N GLU A 19 9.50 8.17 6.53
CA GLU A 19 10.52 7.62 7.45
C GLU A 19 10.00 7.41 8.88
N ARG A 20 9.03 8.24 9.32
CA ARG A 20 8.38 8.12 10.64
C ARG A 20 7.58 6.82 10.84
N PHE A 21 7.34 6.07 9.77
CA PHE A 21 6.62 4.80 9.78
C PHE A 21 7.55 3.58 9.71
N GLU A 22 8.86 3.80 9.52
CA GLU A 22 9.86 2.73 9.55
C GLU A 22 9.79 1.97 10.87
N GLY A 23 9.84 0.64 10.79
CA GLY A 23 9.71 -0.26 11.93
C GLY A 23 8.27 -0.49 12.42
N LYS A 24 7.29 0.32 11.99
CA LYS A 24 5.86 0.14 12.34
C LYS A 24 5.05 -0.43 11.19
N LEU A 25 5.36 0.02 9.99
CA LEU A 25 4.73 -0.39 8.74
C LEU A 25 5.83 -0.83 7.77
N GLU A 26 5.47 -1.69 6.83
CA GLU A 26 6.35 -2.11 5.74
C GLU A 26 5.54 -2.20 4.44
N GLU A 27 5.96 -1.49 3.39
CA GLU A 27 5.38 -1.66 2.05
C GLU A 27 5.87 -2.98 1.44
N VAL A 28 4.95 -3.92 1.22
CA VAL A 28 5.22 -5.26 0.68
C VAL A 28 4.71 -5.42 -0.77
N GLY A 29 4.03 -4.42 -1.32
CA GLY A 29 3.58 -4.43 -2.69
C GLY A 29 3.14 -3.07 -3.17
N PHE A 30 3.45 -2.76 -4.43
CA PHE A 30 3.03 -1.54 -5.09
C PHE A 30 2.63 -1.82 -6.54
N PHE A 31 1.47 -1.32 -6.94
CA PHE A 31 0.99 -1.32 -8.31
C PHE A 31 0.58 0.08 -8.73
N ARG A 32 0.94 0.43 -9.96
CA ARG A 32 0.44 1.61 -10.66
C ARG A 32 0.13 1.25 -12.10
N ASN A 33 -1.04 1.64 -12.59
CA ASN A 33 -1.38 1.42 -13.99
C ASN A 33 -0.47 2.20 -14.95
N GLU A 34 -0.37 1.71 -16.18
CA GLU A 34 0.42 2.35 -17.23
C GLU A 34 -0.18 3.70 -17.64
N ASN A 35 0.69 4.60 -18.11
CA ASN A 35 0.25 5.91 -18.60
C ASN A 35 -0.74 5.75 -19.77
N ASN A 36 -1.76 6.59 -19.83
CA ASN A 36 -2.81 6.61 -20.87
C ASN A 36 -3.82 5.44 -20.85
N THR A 37 -3.84 4.60 -19.81
CA THR A 37 -4.85 3.52 -19.65
C THR A 37 -6.11 3.95 -18.88
N GLY A 38 -6.29 5.27 -18.68
CA GLY A 38 -7.37 5.85 -17.89
C GLY A 38 -6.82 6.65 -16.69
N PRO A 39 -7.68 6.93 -15.70
CA PRO A 39 -7.24 7.63 -14.51
C PRO A 39 -6.19 6.83 -13.72
N VAL A 40 -5.27 7.53 -13.05
CA VAL A 40 -4.17 6.87 -12.34
C VAL A 40 -4.73 6.04 -11.18
N LEU A 41 -4.46 4.74 -11.18
CA LEU A 41 -4.72 3.83 -10.07
C LEU A 41 -3.39 3.51 -9.40
N ARG A 42 -3.30 3.78 -8.09
CA ARG A 42 -2.23 3.26 -7.23
C ARG A 42 -2.82 2.28 -6.24
N VAL A 43 -2.15 1.14 -6.06
CA VAL A 43 -2.49 0.16 -5.04
C VAL A 43 -1.24 -0.13 -4.23
N TYR A 44 -1.39 -0.08 -2.92
CA TYR A 44 -0.34 -0.39 -1.95
C TYR A 44 -0.78 -1.57 -1.09
N ALA A 45 0.12 -2.52 -0.86
CA ALA A 45 0.01 -3.52 0.19
C ALA A 45 1.03 -3.21 1.28
N VAL A 46 0.54 -3.10 2.51
CA VAL A 46 1.31 -2.68 3.68
C VAL A 46 1.17 -3.72 4.77
N LYS A 47 2.28 -4.26 5.24
CA LYS A 47 2.36 -5.10 6.44
C LYS A 47 2.37 -4.22 7.68
N VAL A 48 1.53 -4.56 8.66
CA VAL A 48 1.44 -3.91 9.96
C VAL A 48 2.29 -4.71 10.95
N ILE A 49 3.34 -4.08 11.48
CA ILE A 49 4.24 -4.68 12.48
C ILE A 49 3.77 -4.29 13.88
N GLU A 50 3.76 -2.99 14.15
CA GLU A 50 3.34 -2.41 15.43
C GLU A 50 2.75 -1.01 15.18
N ALA A 51 1.57 -0.96 14.55
CA ALA A 51 0.88 0.28 14.24
C ALA A 51 -0.59 0.22 14.66
N ASP A 52 -1.05 1.33 15.23
CA ASP A 52 -2.45 1.54 15.54
C ASP A 52 -3.21 2.09 14.32
N ARG A 53 -4.54 2.23 14.49
CA ARG A 53 -5.44 2.78 13.48
C ARG A 53 -5.02 4.17 13.02
N GLU A 54 -4.55 5.02 13.93
CA GLU A 54 -4.14 6.38 13.59
C GLU A 54 -2.88 6.38 12.73
N THR A 55 -1.91 5.54 13.06
CA THR A 55 -0.67 5.37 12.28
C THR A 55 -0.96 4.85 10.88
N MET A 56 -1.81 3.82 10.75
CA MET A 56 -2.24 3.29 9.44
C MET A 56 -2.93 4.38 8.61
N ARG A 57 -3.86 5.13 9.21
CA ARG A 57 -4.55 6.23 8.52
C ARG A 57 -3.57 7.31 8.09
N ALA A 58 -2.68 7.76 8.98
CA ALA A 58 -1.70 8.80 8.70
C ALA A 58 -0.73 8.40 7.58
N PHE A 59 -0.36 7.12 7.50
CA PHE A 59 0.42 6.58 6.39
C PHE A 59 -0.34 6.65 5.07
N ALA A 60 -1.60 6.22 5.07
CA ALA A 60 -2.43 6.21 3.87
C ALA A 60 -2.74 7.64 3.37
N ASP A 61 -2.98 8.57 4.29
CA ASP A 61 -3.20 9.98 4.00
C ASP A 61 -1.94 10.66 3.44
N ALA A 62 -0.74 10.21 3.82
CA ALA A 62 0.52 10.70 3.24
C ALA A 62 0.78 10.23 1.80
N GLN A 63 0.03 9.23 1.30
CA GLN A 63 0.26 8.71 -0.05
C GLN A 63 -0.07 9.71 -1.15
N PRO A 64 0.67 9.67 -2.29
CA PRO A 64 0.48 10.60 -3.40
C PRO A 64 -0.96 10.66 -3.88
N HIS A 65 -1.41 11.88 -4.16
CA HIS A 65 -2.68 12.17 -4.80
C HIS A 65 -2.44 12.82 -6.16
N THR A 66 -3.25 12.44 -7.14
CA THR A 66 -3.27 13.07 -8.46
C THR A 66 -4.70 13.34 -8.84
N LYS A 67 -4.97 14.50 -9.45
CA LYS A 67 -6.28 14.84 -10.00
C LYS A 67 -6.76 13.72 -10.92
N TYR A 68 -8.00 13.29 -10.74
CA TYR A 68 -8.63 12.16 -11.45
C TYR A 68 -8.14 10.76 -11.04
N GLY A 69 -7.01 10.63 -10.35
CA GLY A 69 -6.50 9.34 -9.88
C GLY A 69 -7.11 8.90 -8.55
N ARG A 70 -7.01 7.61 -8.26
CA ARG A 70 -7.37 7.01 -6.98
C ARG A 70 -6.19 6.26 -6.39
N THR A 71 -6.09 6.28 -5.07
CA THR A 71 -5.05 5.57 -4.32
C THR A 71 -5.71 4.63 -3.33
N LEU A 72 -5.40 3.34 -3.43
CA LEU A 72 -5.86 2.28 -2.54
C LEU A 72 -4.69 1.81 -1.67
N VAL A 73 -4.92 1.66 -0.37
CA VAL A 73 -3.93 1.12 0.57
C VAL A 73 -4.60 0.01 1.36
N PHE A 74 -4.00 -1.18 1.33
CA PHE A 74 -4.45 -2.36 2.07
C PHE A 74 -3.44 -2.67 3.16
N PHE A 75 -3.93 -2.74 4.40
CA PHE A 75 -3.13 -3.05 5.58
C PHE A 75 -3.36 -4.50 5.97
N PHE A 76 -2.29 -5.26 6.05
CA PHE A 76 -2.30 -6.69 6.37
C PHE A 76 -1.56 -6.96 7.67
N SER A 77 -1.92 -8.04 8.36
CA SER A 77 -1.16 -8.56 9.51
C SER A 77 0.27 -8.94 9.11
N ASP A 78 1.12 -9.08 10.11
CA ASP A 78 2.52 -9.52 9.99
C ASP A 78 2.72 -10.89 9.29
N GLN A 79 1.67 -11.72 9.25
CA GLN A 79 1.64 -13.01 8.55
C GLN A 79 1.67 -12.93 7.01
N ILE A 80 1.49 -11.75 6.42
CA ILE A 80 1.56 -11.55 4.96
C ILE A 80 3.01 -11.79 4.46
N PRO A 81 3.23 -12.36 3.26
CA PRO A 81 4.59 -12.48 2.71
C PRO A 81 5.27 -11.12 2.52
N GLU A 82 6.60 -11.15 2.45
CA GLU A 82 7.43 -9.95 2.20
C GLU A 82 7.14 -9.28 0.85
N LYS A 83 6.58 -10.04 -0.12
CA LYS A 83 6.19 -9.53 -1.42
C LYS A 83 4.77 -9.98 -1.76
N VAL A 84 3.91 -9.01 -2.04
CA VAL A 84 2.53 -9.20 -2.50
C VAL A 84 2.42 -8.70 -3.92
N GLU A 85 1.98 -9.60 -4.81
CA GLU A 85 1.63 -9.22 -6.18
C GLU A 85 0.25 -8.56 -6.20
N LEU A 86 0.15 -7.41 -6.86
CA LEU A 86 -1.07 -6.60 -6.93
C LEU A 86 -1.62 -6.56 -8.35
N ALA A 87 -2.93 -6.35 -8.45
CA ALA A 87 -3.68 -6.35 -9.71
C ALA A 87 -4.43 -5.02 -9.93
N PRO A 88 -4.75 -4.67 -11.19
CA PRO A 88 -5.53 -3.47 -11.51
C PRO A 88 -7.03 -3.58 -11.21
N VAL A 89 -7.51 -4.78 -10.89
CA VAL A 89 -8.94 -5.12 -10.71
C VAL A 89 -9.17 -5.71 -9.33
N GLU A 90 -10.37 -5.55 -8.80
CA GLU A 90 -10.77 -6.13 -7.52
C GLU A 90 -10.54 -7.65 -7.49
N PRO A 91 -10.05 -8.21 -6.36
CA PRO A 91 -9.80 -7.55 -5.08
C PRO A 91 -8.46 -6.81 -4.97
N TYR A 92 -7.74 -6.60 -6.09
CA TYR A 92 -6.43 -5.93 -6.21
C TYR A 92 -5.23 -6.68 -5.62
N PHE A 93 -5.47 -7.77 -4.89
CA PHE A 93 -4.48 -8.70 -4.35
C PHE A 93 -5.05 -10.13 -4.36
N PRO A 94 -4.23 -11.18 -4.21
CA PRO A 94 -4.71 -12.56 -4.13
C PRO A 94 -5.74 -12.77 -3.02
N GLN A 95 -6.84 -13.45 -3.33
CA GLN A 95 -7.94 -13.66 -2.38
C GLN A 95 -7.52 -14.41 -1.10
N GLU A 96 -6.44 -15.19 -1.17
CA GLU A 96 -5.87 -15.90 -0.02
C GLU A 96 -5.40 -14.95 1.10
N TYR A 97 -5.18 -13.67 0.82
CA TYR A 97 -4.79 -12.66 1.81
C TYR A 97 -5.96 -11.90 2.43
N LEU A 98 -7.21 -12.15 2.01
CA LEU A 98 -8.39 -11.55 2.63
C LEU A 98 -8.46 -11.78 4.16
N PRO A 99 -8.15 -12.98 4.69
CA PRO A 99 -8.15 -13.21 6.14
C PRO A 99 -7.06 -12.42 6.89
N LEU A 100 -6.05 -11.92 6.19
CA LEU A 100 -4.96 -11.13 6.77
C LEU A 100 -5.25 -9.63 6.71
N LEU A 101 -6.32 -9.20 6.04
CA LEU A 101 -6.66 -7.79 5.84
C LEU A 101 -7.19 -7.17 7.13
N LEU A 102 -6.44 -6.23 7.70
CA LEU A 102 -6.78 -5.50 8.91
C LEU A 102 -7.62 -4.25 8.60
N ALA A 103 -7.19 -3.48 7.60
CA ALA A 103 -7.84 -2.25 7.21
C ALA A 103 -7.62 -1.96 5.73
N LYS A 104 -8.48 -1.11 5.16
CA LYS A 104 -8.34 -0.58 3.81
C LYS A 104 -8.58 0.91 3.80
N PHE A 105 -7.93 1.58 2.86
CA PHE A 105 -8.09 2.99 2.63
C PHE A 105 -8.25 3.29 1.14
N GLU A 106 -9.15 4.22 0.84
CA GLU A 106 -9.34 4.78 -0.50
C GLU A 106 -9.22 6.30 -0.43
N LYS A 107 -8.31 6.85 -1.25
CA LYS A 107 -8.28 8.28 -1.57
C LYS A 107 -8.93 8.49 -2.92
N THR A 108 -10.03 9.24 -2.93
CA THR A 108 -10.80 9.52 -4.14
C THR A 108 -10.08 10.52 -5.06
N PRO A 109 -10.53 10.64 -6.32
CA PRO A 109 -10.09 11.71 -7.24
C PRO A 109 -10.25 13.14 -6.73
N MET A 110 -11.10 13.35 -5.71
CA MET A 110 -11.32 14.65 -5.08
C MET A 110 -10.43 14.87 -3.85
N GLY A 111 -9.59 13.89 -3.51
CA GLY A 111 -8.68 13.94 -2.36
C GLY A 111 -9.30 13.47 -1.05
N GLU A 112 -10.56 13.03 -1.05
CA GLU A 112 -11.23 12.53 0.15
C GLU A 112 -10.68 11.15 0.53
N GLY A 113 -10.21 11.00 1.76
CA GLY A 113 -9.69 9.74 2.31
C GLY A 113 -10.74 8.99 3.14
N ARG A 114 -11.12 7.80 2.68
CA ARG A 114 -11.99 6.86 3.40
C ARG A 114 -11.15 5.74 4.00
N PHE A 115 -11.23 5.57 5.31
CA PHE A 115 -10.51 4.53 6.05
C PHE A 115 -11.51 3.59 6.69
N GLU A 116 -11.39 2.30 6.42
CA GLU A 116 -12.28 1.25 6.92
C GLU A 116 -11.45 0.17 7.62
N VAL A 117 -11.82 -0.16 8.86
CA VAL A 117 -11.26 -1.29 9.60
C VAL A 117 -12.08 -2.52 9.22
N VAL A 118 -11.41 -3.58 8.79
CA VAL A 118 -12.02 -4.84 8.37
C VAL A 118 -12.01 -5.84 9.52
N GLN A 119 -10.90 -5.91 10.25
CA GLN A 119 -10.74 -6.76 11.42
C GLN A 119 -10.29 -5.89 12.60
N PRO A 120 -11.05 -5.85 13.71
CA PRO A 120 -10.74 -5.06 14.89
C PRO A 120 -9.64 -5.69 15.75
#